data_AF-A0A9D7HW69-F1
#
_entry.id   AF-A0A9D7HW69-F1
#
_cell.length_a   1.000
_cell.length_b   1.000
_cell.length_c   1.000
_cell.angle_alpha   90.00
_cell.angle_beta   90.00
_cell.angle_gamma   90.00
#
_symmetry.space_group_name_H-M   'P 1'
#
loop_
_entity.id
_entity.type
_entity.pdbx_description
1 polymer ?
#
loop_
_entity_poly.entity_id
_entity_poly.type
_entity_poly.pdbx_seq_one_letter_code
_entity_poly.pdbx_strand_id
1 'polypeptide(L)'
;MSRRDIDLALRLIAEWLPHLRQPRRLNPRAFAPGRRVLGQYRLLTDSLRLNARYLDDLDDMQALDLLDTLLHELLHGNSRLLRQVRDSFRPHPDIWHQAGRLRDLLADEFLARRGAGDGDS
;
A
#
# COMPACT_ATOMS: atom_id res chain seq x y z
N MET A 1 16.51 -2.76 -2.68
CA MET A 1 15.34 -2.73 -3.58
C MET A 1 14.03 -2.41 -2.85
N SER A 2 13.81 -2.93 -1.65
CA SER A 2 12.54 -2.81 -0.92
C SER A 2 11.96 -1.41 -0.65
N ARG A 3 12.77 -0.41 -0.27
CA ARG A 3 12.29 0.96 -0.11
C ARG A 3 11.88 1.59 -1.45
N ARG A 4 12.58 1.22 -2.53
CA ARG A 4 12.27 1.66 -3.89
C ARG A 4 10.94 1.09 -4.35
N ASP A 5 10.63 -0.18 -4.04
CA ASP A 5 9.33 -0.77 -4.38
C ASP A 5 8.17 -0.03 -3.69
N ILE A 6 8.33 0.35 -2.41
CA ILE A 6 7.33 1.16 -1.70
C ILE A 6 7.17 2.54 -2.35
N ASP A 7 8.27 3.23 -2.63
CA ASP A 7 8.22 4.58 -3.20
C ASP A 7 7.66 4.55 -4.64
N LEU A 8 7.99 3.51 -5.42
CA LEU A 8 7.46 3.28 -6.77
C LEU A 8 5.95 3.04 -6.72
N ALA A 9 5.48 2.14 -5.86
CA ALA A 9 4.07 1.86 -5.72
C ALA A 9 3.28 3.11 -5.29
N LEU A 10 3.78 3.88 -4.32
CA LEU A 10 3.13 5.13 -3.90
C LEU A 10 3.05 6.17 -5.03
N ARG A 11 4.09 6.30 -5.86
CA ARG A 11 4.07 7.19 -7.04
C ARG A 11 3.04 6.72 -8.05
N LEU A 12 3.05 5.44 -8.40
CA LEU A 12 2.08 4.87 -9.35
C LEU A 12 0.64 5.08 -8.88
N ILE A 13 0.38 4.83 -7.58
CA ILE A 13 -0.94 5.07 -6.99
C ILE A 13 -1.31 6.56 -7.06
N ALA A 14 -0.38 7.48 -6.79
CA ALA A 14 -0.64 8.91 -6.86
C ALA A 14 -0.95 9.38 -8.29
N GLU A 15 -0.31 8.79 -9.30
CA GLU A 15 -0.55 9.08 -10.72
C GLU A 15 -1.95 8.60 -11.16
N TRP A 16 -2.33 7.38 -10.80
CA TRP A 16 -3.61 6.79 -11.20
C TRP A 16 -4.80 7.25 -10.35
N LEU A 17 -4.56 7.54 -9.08
CA LEU A 17 -5.59 7.88 -8.10
C LEU A 17 -5.23 9.21 -7.41
N PRO A 18 -5.19 10.34 -8.16
CA PRO A 18 -4.75 11.63 -7.62
C PRO A 18 -5.68 12.20 -6.53
N HIS A 19 -6.89 11.65 -6.42
CA HIS A 19 -7.86 12.00 -5.38
C HIS A 19 -7.57 11.28 -4.04
N LEU A 20 -6.74 10.23 -4.03
CA LEU A 20 -6.33 9.58 -2.79
C LEU A 20 -5.20 10.36 -2.15
N ARG A 21 -5.43 10.79 -0.92
CA ARG A 21 -4.43 11.50 -0.13
C ARG A 21 -3.28 10.58 0.22
N GLN A 22 -2.07 11.03 -0.09
CA GLN A 22 -0.83 10.33 0.23
C GLN A 22 -0.42 10.61 1.69
N PRO A 23 0.19 9.61 2.38
CA PRO A 23 0.65 9.77 3.75
C PRO A 23 1.80 10.77 3.81
N ARG A 24 1.76 11.67 4.79
CA ARG A 24 2.89 12.59 5.06
C ARG A 24 4.06 11.89 5.74
N ARG A 25 3.80 10.75 6.38
CA ARG A 25 4.83 9.97 7.11
C ARG A 25 4.72 8.51 6.74
N LEU A 26 5.85 7.88 6.44
CA LEU A 26 5.95 6.46 6.12
C LEU A 26 6.88 5.76 7.12
N ASN A 27 6.34 4.77 7.83
CA ASN A 27 7.06 3.96 8.81
C ASN A 27 7.07 2.49 8.35
N PRO A 28 8.03 2.07 7.50
CA PRO A 28 8.04 0.73 6.93
C PRO A 28 8.58 -0.34 7.89
N ARG A 29 8.97 0.02 9.12
CA ARG A 29 9.39 -0.88 10.20
C ARG A 29 8.43 -0.89 11.39
N ALA A 30 7.20 -0.41 11.19
CA ALA A 30 6.26 -0.24 12.28
C ALA A 30 5.79 -1.58 12.87
N PHE A 31 5.78 -2.64 12.07
CA PHE A 31 5.46 -3.99 12.51
C PHE A 31 6.64 -4.94 12.21
N ALA A 32 6.92 -5.84 13.14
CA ALA A 32 7.92 -6.89 12.94
C ALA A 32 7.47 -7.88 11.84
N PRO A 33 8.41 -8.51 11.11
CA PRO A 33 8.10 -9.40 9.97
C PRO A 33 7.04 -10.47 10.27
N GLY A 34 7.08 -11.08 11.45
CA GLY A 34 6.15 -12.15 11.86
C GLY A 34 4.76 -11.70 12.32
N ARG A 35 4.43 -10.39 12.27
CA ARG A 35 3.10 -9.90 12.63
C ARG A 35 2.10 -10.13 11.49
N ARG A 36 0.87 -10.51 11.83
CA ARG A 36 -0.25 -10.66 10.88
C ARG A 36 -0.68 -9.32 10.25
N VAL A 37 -0.37 -8.21 10.88
CA VAL A 37 -0.69 -6.86 10.37
C VAL A 37 0.36 -6.48 9.32
N LEU A 38 -0.11 -6.18 8.11
CA LEU A 38 0.72 -5.87 6.95
C LEU A 38 0.86 -4.36 6.74
N GLY A 39 -0.24 -3.65 6.91
CA GLY A 39 -0.34 -2.21 6.81
C GLY A 39 -1.20 -1.63 7.93
N GLN A 40 -1.05 -0.33 8.17
CA GLN A 40 -1.98 0.48 8.94
C GLN A 40 -1.86 1.95 8.55
N TYR A 41 -2.93 2.55 8.05
CA TYR A 41 -3.05 4.00 7.92
C TYR A 41 -3.56 4.63 9.22
N ARG A 42 -2.82 5.59 9.76
CA ARG A 42 -3.27 6.41 10.89
C ARG A 42 -3.65 7.80 10.43
N LEU A 43 -4.95 8.07 10.40
CA LEU A 43 -5.50 9.35 9.94
C LEU A 43 -5.05 10.53 10.83
N LEU A 44 -5.09 10.36 12.16
CA LEU A 44 -4.76 11.44 13.12
C LEU A 44 -3.32 11.94 12.98
N THR A 45 -2.38 11.04 12.70
CA THR A 45 -0.95 11.35 12.55
C THR A 45 -0.50 11.40 11.10
N ASP A 46 -1.45 11.22 10.17
CA ASP A 46 -1.24 11.12 8.73
C ASP A 46 -0.06 10.22 8.35
N SER A 47 -0.02 9.04 8.96
CA SER A 47 1.12 8.13 8.86
C SER A 47 0.72 6.75 8.39
N LEU A 48 1.39 6.27 7.36
CA LEU A 48 1.30 4.90 6.88
C LEU A 48 2.37 4.05 7.58
N ARG A 49 1.95 2.95 8.18
CA ARG A 49 2.78 1.98 8.88
C ARG A 49 2.75 0.69 8.10
N LEU A 50 3.92 0.12 7.81
CA LEU A 50 4.02 -1.15 7.11
C LEU A 50 4.80 -2.16 7.94
N ASN A 51 4.57 -3.42 7.59
CA ASN A 51 5.34 -4.53 8.08
C ASN A 51 6.75 -4.53 7.47
N ALA A 52 7.74 -4.75 8.33
CA ALA A 52 9.15 -4.78 7.95
C ALA A 52 9.48 -5.85 6.90
N ARG A 53 8.63 -6.85 6.68
CA ARG A 53 8.79 -7.82 5.58
C ARG A 53 8.84 -7.15 4.20
N TYR A 54 8.19 -6.00 4.04
CA TYR A 54 8.26 -5.22 2.80
C TYR A 54 9.56 -4.42 2.66
N LEU A 55 10.49 -4.57 3.61
CA LEU A 55 11.84 -4.07 3.51
C LEU A 55 12.85 -5.14 3.06
N ASP A 56 12.41 -6.38 2.90
CA ASP A 56 13.23 -7.47 2.37
C ASP A 56 13.27 -7.41 0.84
N ASP A 57 14.11 -8.24 0.23
CA ASP A 57 14.10 -8.38 -1.23
C ASP A 57 12.83 -9.10 -1.67
N LEU A 58 12.00 -8.42 -2.45
CA LEU A 58 10.66 -8.89 -2.79
C LEU A 58 10.70 -9.66 -4.12
N ASP A 59 10.07 -10.82 -4.18
CA ASP A 59 9.67 -11.36 -5.48
C ASP A 59 8.47 -10.58 -6.06
N ASP A 60 8.12 -10.84 -7.31
CA ASP A 60 7.01 -10.13 -7.97
C ASP A 60 5.68 -10.32 -7.26
N MET A 61 5.42 -11.49 -6.66
CA MET A 61 4.18 -11.70 -5.91
C MET A 61 4.16 -10.90 -4.61
N GLN A 62 5.28 -10.85 -3.89
CA GLN A 62 5.45 -10.06 -2.68
C GLN A 62 5.38 -8.56 -2.98
N ALA A 63 5.90 -8.13 -4.13
CA ALA A 63 5.79 -6.75 -4.61
C ALA A 63 4.32 -6.40 -4.94
N LEU A 64 3.56 -7.31 -5.55
CA LEU A 64 2.12 -7.11 -5.78
C LEU A 64 1.30 -7.14 -4.48
N ASP A 65 1.70 -7.94 -3.49
CA ASP A 65 1.10 -7.94 -2.15
C ASP A 65 1.37 -6.62 -1.40
N LEU A 66 2.57 -6.04 -1.58
CA LEU A 66 2.86 -4.68 -1.12
C LEU A 66 1.93 -3.66 -1.79
N LEU A 67 1.77 -3.73 -3.12
CA LEU A 67 0.89 -2.83 -3.87
C LEU A 67 -0.56 -2.90 -3.38
N ASP A 68 -1.10 -4.12 -3.20
CA ASP A 68 -2.43 -4.34 -2.64
C ASP A 68 -2.56 -3.75 -1.23
N THR A 69 -1.57 -4.00 -0.37
CA THR A 69 -1.54 -3.46 1.00
C THR A 69 -1.55 -1.92 1.01
N LEU A 70 -0.75 -1.29 0.16
CA LEU A 70 -0.72 0.17 0.05
C LEU A 70 -2.08 0.73 -0.41
N LEU A 71 -2.66 0.13 -1.45
CA LEU A 71 -3.99 0.51 -1.94
C LEU A 71 -5.05 0.36 -0.85
N HIS A 72 -5.05 -0.77 -0.13
CA HIS A 72 -5.97 -1.03 0.97
C HIS A 72 -5.89 0.06 2.03
N GLU A 73 -4.69 0.36 2.52
CA GLU A 73 -4.48 1.35 3.57
C GLU A 73 -4.81 2.77 3.13
N LEU A 74 -4.48 3.13 1.88
CA LEU A 74 -4.81 4.44 1.33
C LEU A 74 -6.31 4.62 1.12
N LEU A 75 -7.01 3.62 0.60
CA LEU A 75 -8.46 3.63 0.46
C LEU A 75 -9.13 3.72 1.83
N HIS A 76 -8.62 2.97 2.81
CA HIS A 76 -9.10 3.02 4.18
C HIS A 76 -8.91 4.42 4.79
N GLY A 77 -7.72 5.01 4.65
CA GLY A 77 -7.41 6.36 5.13
C GLY A 77 -8.23 7.47 4.49
N ASN A 78 -8.68 7.29 3.24
CA ASN A 78 -9.48 8.26 2.49
C ASN A 78 -11.00 8.00 2.57
N SER A 79 -11.43 6.88 3.16
CA SER A 79 -12.85 6.63 3.41
C SER A 79 -13.39 7.62 4.46
N ARG A 80 -14.58 8.20 4.23
CA ARG A 80 -15.16 9.24 5.10
C ARG A 80 -15.19 8.77 6.57
N LEU A 81 -14.73 9.63 7.49
CA LEU A 81 -14.73 9.44 8.95
C LEU A 81 -16.04 8.86 9.53
N LEU A 82 -17.20 9.21 8.96
CA LEU A 82 -18.51 8.68 9.38
C LEU A 82 -18.72 7.19 9.02
N ARG A 83 -18.11 6.69 7.94
CA ARG A 83 -18.05 5.25 7.62
C ARG A 83 -17.09 4.54 8.58
N GLN A 84 -15.90 5.10 8.81
CA GLN A 84 -14.92 4.52 9.75
C GLN A 84 -15.47 4.30 11.17
N VAL A 85 -16.26 5.25 11.71
CA VAL A 85 -16.86 5.09 13.05
C VAL A 85 -18.01 4.08 13.08
N ARG A 86 -18.86 4.05 12.04
CA ARG A 86 -19.95 3.07 11.94
C ARG A 86 -19.43 1.65 11.70
N ASP A 87 -18.31 1.54 10.99
CA ASP A 87 -17.81 0.29 10.43
C ASP A 87 -16.60 -0.28 11.20
N SER A 88 -16.11 0.40 12.26
CA SER A 88 -15.04 -0.10 13.16
C SER A 88 -15.33 -1.47 13.82
N PHE A 89 -16.56 -1.98 13.70
CA PHE A 89 -16.99 -3.28 14.21
C PHE A 89 -17.15 -4.38 13.13
N ARG A 90 -16.87 -4.11 11.85
CA ARG A 90 -16.97 -5.12 10.77
C ARG A 90 -15.75 -5.09 9.84
N PRO A 91 -15.32 -6.25 9.30
CA PRO A 91 -14.41 -6.27 8.16
C PRO A 91 -14.99 -5.44 7.01
N HIS A 92 -14.14 -4.72 6.27
CA HIS A 92 -14.51 -3.86 5.14
C HIS A 92 -14.31 -4.57 3.79
N PRO A 93 -15.16 -5.53 3.40
CA PRO A 93 -14.95 -6.32 2.19
C PRO A 93 -14.93 -5.44 0.92
N ASP A 94 -15.63 -4.31 0.92
CA ASP A 94 -15.64 -3.36 -0.19
C ASP A 94 -14.25 -2.76 -0.46
N ILE A 95 -13.54 -2.35 0.60
CA ILE A 95 -12.18 -1.82 0.49
C ILE A 95 -11.22 -2.93 0.04
N TRP A 96 -11.34 -4.14 0.60
CA TRP A 96 -10.55 -5.30 0.18
C TRP A 96 -10.74 -5.61 -1.31
N HIS A 97 -11.98 -5.70 -1.77
CA HIS A 97 -12.28 -5.96 -3.18
C HIS A 97 -11.84 -4.81 -4.10
N GLN A 98 -11.96 -3.57 -3.65
CA GLN A 98 -11.51 -2.42 -4.43
C GLN A 98 -10.00 -2.36 -4.54
N ALA A 99 -9.26 -2.62 -3.45
CA ALA A 99 -7.81 -2.70 -3.45
C ALA A 99 -7.33 -3.77 -4.42
N GLY A 100 -7.90 -4.99 -4.35
CA GLY A 100 -7.53 -6.09 -5.25
C GLY A 100 -7.76 -5.76 -6.73
N ARG A 101 -8.93 -5.17 -7.07
CA ARG A 101 -9.20 -4.74 -8.46
C ARG A 101 -8.21 -3.68 -8.95
N LEU A 102 -7.87 -2.70 -8.10
CA LEU A 102 -6.91 -1.66 -8.45
C LEU A 102 -5.49 -2.23 -8.56
N ARG A 103 -5.13 -3.17 -7.69
CA ARG A 103 -3.85 -3.87 -7.78
C ARG A 103 -3.76 -4.63 -9.10
N ASP A 104 -4.80 -5.35 -9.50
CA ASP A 104 -4.80 -6.08 -10.77
C ASP A 104 -4.70 -5.13 -11.98
N LEU A 105 -5.35 -3.98 -11.91
CA LEU A 105 -5.25 -2.94 -12.95
C LEU A 105 -3.84 -2.34 -13.06
N LEU A 106 -3.14 -2.19 -11.94
CA LEU A 106 -1.82 -1.56 -11.86
C LEU A 106 -0.66 -2.56 -11.91
N ALA A 107 -0.94 -3.86 -11.87
CA ALA A 107 0.06 -4.92 -11.68
C ALA A 107 1.13 -4.90 -12.76
N ASP A 108 0.72 -4.94 -14.03
CA ASP A 108 1.64 -5.00 -15.16
C ASP A 108 2.53 -3.76 -15.23
N GLU A 109 1.95 -2.57 -15.03
CA GLU A 109 2.70 -1.32 -15.05
C GLU A 109 3.68 -1.22 -13.87
N PHE A 110 3.25 -1.66 -12.67
CA PHE A 110 4.10 -1.67 -11.50
C PHE A 110 5.32 -2.59 -11.70
N LEU A 111 5.10 -3.82 -12.16
CA LEU A 111 6.17 -4.78 -12.41
C LEU A 111 7.09 -4.34 -13.55
N ALA A 112 6.55 -3.75 -14.62
CA ALA A 112 7.35 -3.19 -15.71
C ALA A 112 8.27 -2.07 -15.22
N ARG A 113 7.74 -1.11 -14.44
CA ARG A 113 8.55 -0.01 -13.86
C ARG A 113 9.56 -0.51 -12.84
N ARG A 114 9.24 -1.59 -12.11
CA ARG A 114 10.13 -2.24 -11.16
C ARG A 114 11.36 -2.81 -11.86
N GLY A 115 11.16 -3.60 -12.92
CA GLY A 115 12.25 -4.19 -13.70
C GLY A 115 13.06 -3.18 -14.51
N ALA A 116 12.44 -2.09 -14.99
CA ALA A 116 13.13 -1.08 -15.81
C ALA A 116 14.26 -0.35 -15.07
N GLY A 117 14.15 -0.14 -13.75
CA GLY A 117 15.21 0.52 -12.99
C GLY A 117 16.33 -0.40 -12.50
N ASP A 118 16.31 -1.69 -12.88
CA ASP A 118 17.38 -2.67 -12.60
C ASP A 118 18.27 -2.92 -13.82
N GLY A 119 17.97 -2.27 -14.96
CA GLY A 119 18.72 -2.35 -16.21
C GLY A 119 19.76 -1.25 -16.43
N ASP A 120 20.07 -0.45 -15.41
CA ASP A 120 21.10 0.61 -15.46
C ASP A 120 22.23 0.28 -14.48
N SER A 121 22.95 -0.81 -14.76
CA SER A 121 24.19 -1.24 -14.09
C SER A 121 25.11 -1.97 -15.05
#